data_AF-A0A9E5HJ93-F1
#
_entry.id   AF-A0A9E5HJ93-F1
#
_cell.length_a   1.000
_cell.length_b   1.000
_cell.length_c   1.000
_cell.angle_alpha   90.00
_cell.angle_beta   90.00
_cell.angle_gamma   90.00
#
_symmetry.space_group_name_H-M   'P 1'
#
loop_
_entity.id
_entity.type
_entity.pdbx_description
1 polymer ?
#
loop_
_entity_poly.entity_id
_entity_poly.type
_entity_poly.pdbx_seq_one_letter_code
_entity_poly.pdbx_strand_id
1 'polypeptide(L)'
;LVDLIGDAFDGSSVFVAESYDAAALIMLAMQAAGSDNPADYKGKVMDVANAPGEKIYPGELAKGLEILANGGDIDYVGASAVELIGPGESSGSYRQIVFEGGKMTTVKYR
;
A
#
# COMPACT_ATOMS: atom_id res chain seq x y z
N LEU A 1 8.17 -8.72 -15.02
CA LEU A 1 7.05 -7.78 -14.74
C LEU A 1 7.03 -6.65 -15.76
N VAL A 2 8.15 -5.96 -16.01
CA VAL A 2 8.26 -4.89 -17.01
C VAL A 2 7.97 -5.36 -18.45
N ASP A 3 8.37 -6.58 -18.81
CA ASP A 3 8.11 -7.16 -20.14
C ASP A 3 6.64 -7.57 -20.40
N LEU A 4 5.78 -7.64 -19.38
CA LEU A 4 4.40 -8.08 -19.56
C LEU A 4 3.43 -6.91 -19.84
N ILE A 5 3.84 -5.67 -19.61
CA ILE A 5 2.94 -4.51 -19.56
C ILE A 5 3.23 -3.48 -20.67
N GLY A 6 4.38 -3.57 -21.34
CA GLY A 6 4.77 -2.63 -22.41
C GLY A 6 4.78 -1.15 -21.97
N ASP A 7 4.92 -0.24 -22.93
CA ASP A 7 4.93 1.22 -22.70
C ASP A 7 3.59 1.81 -22.16
N ALA A 8 2.61 0.95 -21.84
CA ALA A 8 1.28 1.36 -21.40
C ALA A 8 1.17 1.64 -19.89
N PHE A 9 2.18 1.25 -19.09
CA PHE A 9 2.18 1.45 -17.63
C PHE A 9 3.29 2.39 -17.20
N ASP A 10 2.95 3.66 -17.04
CA ASP A 10 3.81 4.65 -16.41
C ASP A 10 3.70 4.53 -14.89
N GLY A 11 4.65 3.81 -14.28
CA GLY A 11 4.74 3.63 -12.82
C GLY A 11 4.94 4.94 -12.04
N SER A 12 5.18 6.07 -12.71
CA SER A 12 5.30 7.39 -12.08
C SER A 12 3.96 8.12 -11.97
N SER A 13 2.92 7.65 -12.66
CA SER A 13 1.59 8.25 -12.69
C SER A 13 0.99 8.45 -11.30
N VAL A 14 0.14 9.47 -11.20
CA VAL A 14 -0.26 10.13 -9.95
C VAL A 14 -1.07 9.26 -8.97
N PHE A 15 -1.52 8.07 -9.37
CA PHE A 15 -2.27 7.14 -8.52
C PHE A 15 -1.68 5.73 -8.44
N VAL A 16 -0.49 5.51 -9.01
CA VAL A 16 0.10 4.16 -9.05
C VAL A 16 0.51 3.68 -7.66
N ALA A 17 1.05 4.57 -6.83
CA ALA A 17 1.46 4.24 -5.47
C ALA A 17 0.26 3.85 -4.60
N GLU A 18 -0.83 4.61 -4.69
CA GLU A 18 -2.08 4.39 -3.99
C GLU A 18 -2.78 3.11 -4.46
N SER A 19 -2.75 2.83 -5.77
CA SER A 19 -3.30 1.60 -6.34
C SER A 19 -2.53 0.36 -5.89
N TYR A 20 -1.19 0.47 -5.83
CA TYR A 20 -0.33 -0.59 -5.28
C TYR A 20 -0.63 -0.81 -3.79
N ASP A 21 -0.73 0.26 -3.02
CA ASP A 21 -1.02 0.21 -1.58
C ASP A 21 -2.38 -0.41 -1.29
N ALA A 22 -3.43 -0.05 -2.04
CA ALA A 22 -4.75 -0.66 -1.90
C ALA A 22 -4.72 -2.18 -2.16
N ALA A 23 -4.00 -2.61 -3.21
CA ALA A 23 -3.85 -4.03 -3.52
C ALA A 23 -3.07 -4.77 -2.42
N ALA A 24 -1.99 -4.17 -1.92
CA ALA A 24 -1.20 -4.73 -0.83
C ALA A 24 -2.02 -4.87 0.46
N LEU A 25 -2.78 -3.83 0.84
CA LEU A 25 -3.63 -3.84 2.03
C LEU A 25 -4.70 -4.94 1.98
N ILE A 26 -5.37 -5.10 0.84
CA ILE A 26 -6.37 -6.17 0.67
C ILE A 26 -5.73 -7.55 0.85
N MET A 27 -4.60 -7.78 0.20
CA MET A 27 -3.88 -9.05 0.27
C MET A 27 -3.39 -9.36 1.69
N LEU A 28 -2.80 -8.38 2.37
CA LEU A 28 -2.31 -8.54 3.74
C LEU A 28 -3.48 -8.75 4.72
N ALA A 29 -4.60 -8.05 4.54
CA ALA A 29 -5.80 -8.24 5.35
C ALA A 29 -6.39 -9.65 5.18
N MET A 30 -6.41 -10.19 3.96
CA MET A 30 -6.83 -11.57 3.69
C MET A 30 -5.92 -12.57 4.41
N GLN A 31 -4.61 -12.37 4.37
CA GLN A 31 -3.65 -13.22 5.08
C GLN A 31 -3.84 -13.15 6.60
N ALA A 32 -4.03 -11.96 7.16
CA ALA A 32 -4.30 -11.75 8.58
C ALA A 32 -5.62 -12.38 9.05
N ALA A 33 -6.62 -12.45 8.16
CA ALA A 33 -7.90 -13.10 8.43
C ALA A 33 -7.86 -14.61 8.20
N GLY A 34 -6.88 -15.12 7.45
CA GLY A 34 -6.89 -16.50 6.95
C GLY A 34 -8.07 -16.79 6.02
N SER A 35 -8.61 -15.77 5.34
CA SER A 35 -9.84 -15.84 4.55
C SER A 35 -9.83 -14.83 3.41
N ASP A 36 -10.41 -15.21 2.27
CA ASP A 36 -10.67 -14.35 1.11
C ASP A 36 -12.10 -13.79 1.09
N ASN A 37 -12.93 -14.12 2.08
CA ASN A 37 -14.28 -13.60 2.21
C ASN A 37 -14.25 -12.14 2.73
N PRO A 38 -14.85 -11.17 2.01
CA PRO A 38 -14.89 -9.76 2.42
C PRO A 38 -15.46 -9.50 3.81
N ALA A 39 -16.36 -10.36 4.30
CA ALA A 39 -16.91 -10.22 5.64
C ALA A 39 -15.85 -10.43 6.73
N ASP A 40 -14.82 -11.24 6.45
CA ASP A 40 -13.81 -11.67 7.40
C ASP A 40 -12.62 -10.69 7.41
N TYR A 41 -12.11 -10.32 6.23
CA TYR A 41 -10.89 -9.50 6.13
C TYR A 41 -11.13 -7.99 6.26
N LYS A 42 -12.35 -7.48 6.08
CA LYS A 42 -12.61 -6.02 6.16
C LYS A 42 -12.16 -5.39 7.47
N GLY A 43 -12.25 -6.13 8.57
CA GLY A 43 -11.80 -5.66 9.90
C GLY A 43 -10.29 -5.64 10.04
N LYS A 44 -9.57 -6.42 9.21
CA LYS A 44 -8.12 -6.56 9.25
C LYS A 44 -7.36 -5.47 8.51
N VAL A 45 -8.03 -4.70 7.66
CA VAL A 45 -7.39 -3.61 6.90
C VAL A 45 -6.75 -2.59 7.84
N MET A 46 -7.42 -2.22 8.94
CA MET A 46 -6.84 -1.31 9.94
C MET A 46 -5.72 -1.96 10.74
N ASP A 47 -5.87 -3.24 11.10
CA ASP A 47 -4.90 -4.00 11.87
C ASP A 47 -3.55 -4.11 11.14
N VAL A 48 -3.55 -4.26 9.81
CA VAL A 48 -2.31 -4.44 9.03
C VAL A 48 -1.67 -3.13 8.57
N ALA A 49 -2.41 -2.01 8.64
CA ALA A 49 -2.00 -0.71 8.10
C ALA A 49 -1.44 0.25 9.17
N ASN A 50 -1.39 -0.18 10.43
CA ASN A 50 -1.03 0.69 11.55
C ASN A 50 -0.28 -0.10 12.61
N ALA A 51 0.47 0.61 13.45
CA ALA A 51 1.06 0.05 14.65
C ALA A 51 0.00 -0.55 15.61
N PRO A 52 0.34 -1.59 16.40
CA PRO A 52 1.67 -2.19 16.56
C PRO A 52 2.00 -3.23 15.47
N GLY A 53 3.29 -3.47 15.21
CA GLY A 53 3.73 -4.49 14.26
C GLY A 53 5.11 -4.21 13.68
N GLU A 54 5.67 -5.18 12.95
CA GLU A 54 6.88 -4.94 12.17
C GLU A 54 6.55 -4.12 10.91
N LYS A 55 7.34 -3.08 10.65
CA LYS A 55 7.12 -2.23 9.48
C LYS A 55 7.39 -2.98 8.18
N ILE A 56 6.44 -2.89 7.26
CA ILE A 56 6.51 -3.49 5.93
C ILE A 56 6.44 -2.39 4.87
N TYR A 57 7.47 -2.35 4.03
CA TYR A 57 7.59 -1.39 2.93
C TYR A 57 7.28 -2.03 1.56
N PRO A 58 7.05 -1.21 0.51
CA PRO A 58 6.94 -1.74 -0.85
C PRO A 58 8.14 -2.62 -1.22
N GLY A 59 7.86 -3.79 -1.80
CA GLY A 59 8.86 -4.83 -2.07
C GLY A 59 9.05 -5.86 -0.95
N GLU A 60 8.51 -5.63 0.26
CA GLU A 60 8.62 -6.54 1.40
C GLU A 60 7.33 -7.36 1.65
N LEU A 61 6.41 -7.41 0.68
CA LEU A 61 5.11 -8.07 0.87
C LEU A 61 5.24 -9.55 1.28
N ALA A 62 6.22 -10.27 0.75
CA ALA A 62 6.47 -11.67 1.14
C ALA A 62 6.79 -11.82 2.63
N LYS A 63 7.57 -10.90 3.18
CA LYS A 63 7.90 -10.84 4.61
C LYS A 63 6.66 -10.55 5.45
N GLY A 64 5.82 -9.59 5.02
CA GLY A 64 4.56 -9.29 5.70
C GLY A 64 3.62 -10.49 5.73
N LEU A 65 3.50 -11.21 4.61
CA LEU A 65 2.70 -12.43 4.53
C LEU A 65 3.22 -13.54 5.46
N GLU A 66 4.54 -13.72 5.55
CA GLU A 66 5.16 -14.71 6.44
C GLU A 66 4.91 -14.38 7.92
N ILE A 67 5.05 -13.12 8.33
CA ILE A 67 4.78 -12.69 9.71
C ILE A 67 3.33 -12.97 10.09
N LEU A 68 2.39 -12.57 9.23
CA LEU A 68 0.96 -12.80 9.43
C LEU A 68 0.61 -14.30 9.47
N ALA A 69 1.21 -15.11 8.60
CA ALA A 69 1.02 -16.56 8.59
C ALA A 69 1.50 -17.23 9.89
N ASN A 70 2.53 -16.67 10.53
CA ASN A 70 3.03 -17.12 11.83
C ASN A 70 2.29 -16.50 13.03
N GLY A 71 1.25 -15.70 12.78
CA GLY A 71 0.42 -15.07 13.82
C GLY A 71 1.02 -13.80 14.44
N GLY A 72 2.01 -13.19 13.79
CA GLY A 72 2.55 -11.88 14.20
C GLY A 72 1.79 -10.71 13.58
N ASP A 73 2.05 -9.50 14.10
CA ASP A 73 1.44 -8.25 13.65
C ASP A 73 2.38 -7.45 12.73
N ILE A 74 1.81 -6.67 11.81
CA ILE A 74 2.56 -5.83 10.86
C ILE A 74 2.03 -4.39 10.82
N ASP A 75 2.89 -3.48 10.40
CA ASP A 75 2.59 -2.07 10.15
C ASP A 75 2.96 -1.75 8.69
N TYR A 76 2.00 -1.93 7.75
CA TYR A 76 2.24 -1.66 6.33
C TYR A 76 2.26 -0.15 6.07
N VAL A 77 3.47 0.37 5.79
CA VAL A 77 3.72 1.80 5.57
C VAL A 77 3.42 2.22 4.13
N GLY A 78 3.45 1.30 3.18
CA GLY A 78 3.12 1.58 1.77
C GLY A 78 4.05 2.53 1.02
N ALA A 79 3.76 2.72 -0.27
CA ALA A 79 4.49 3.59 -1.19
C ALA A 79 4.03 5.05 -1.08
N SER A 80 2.79 5.27 -0.67
CA SER A 80 2.16 6.58 -0.44
C SER A 80 2.23 7.05 1.02
N ALA A 81 3.00 6.36 1.88
CA ALA A 81 3.00 6.55 3.33
C ALA A 81 1.59 6.33 3.92
N VAL A 82 1.08 5.11 3.73
CA VAL A 82 -0.17 4.61 4.30
C VAL A 82 -0.06 4.63 5.83
N GLU A 83 -1.03 5.31 6.42
CA GLU A 83 -1.41 5.23 7.84
C GLU A 83 -2.90 5.55 7.85
N LEU A 84 -3.74 4.70 8.44
CA LEU A 84 -5.19 4.84 8.33
C LEU A 84 -5.77 5.44 9.62
N ILE A 85 -6.54 6.50 9.49
CA ILE A 85 -7.20 7.23 10.58
C ILE A 85 -8.73 7.11 10.49
N GLY A 86 -9.40 7.28 11.64
CA GLY A 86 -10.85 7.32 11.72
C GLY A 86 -11.53 6.08 11.11
N PRO A 87 -12.45 6.22 10.14
CA PRO A 87 -13.14 5.10 9.51
C PRO A 87 -12.30 4.37 8.44
N GLY A 88 -11.01 4.71 8.26
CA GLY A 88 -10.12 4.09 7.27
C GLY A 88 -9.56 5.04 6.21
N GLU A 89 -9.50 6.34 6.49
CA GLU A 89 -8.90 7.34 5.59
C GLU A 89 -7.38 7.34 5.75
N SER A 90 -6.62 7.57 4.67
CA SER A 90 -5.18 7.80 4.82
C SER A 90 -4.92 9.12 5.58
N SER A 91 -3.97 9.13 6.54
CA SER A 91 -3.55 10.31 7.31
C SER A 91 -2.95 11.42 6.43
N GLY A 92 -2.71 11.11 5.15
CA GLY A 92 -2.53 12.06 4.06
C GLY A 92 -1.08 12.50 3.89
N SER A 93 -0.49 12.13 2.77
CA SER A 93 0.72 12.76 2.25
C SER A 93 0.41 13.41 0.90
N TYR A 94 0.86 14.65 0.70
CA TYR A 94 0.59 15.44 -0.50
C TYR A 94 1.83 15.47 -1.40
N ARG A 95 1.73 14.88 -2.59
CA ARG A 95 2.77 14.97 -3.63
C ARG A 95 2.49 16.16 -4.56
N GLN A 96 3.38 17.14 -4.58
CA GLN A 96 3.34 18.27 -5.50
C GLN A 96 4.07 17.92 -6.81
N ILE A 97 3.34 17.98 -7.92
CA ILE A 97 3.82 17.60 -9.27
C ILE A 97 3.71 18.80 -10.21
N VAL A 98 4.72 18.99 -11.07
CA VAL A 98 4.70 20.00 -12.14
C VAL A 98 4.92 19.29 -13.48
N PHE A 99 4.18 19.74 -14.49
CA PHE A 99 4.34 19.32 -15.89
C PHE A 99 5.05 20.43 -16.67
N GLU A 100 6.32 20.21 -17.05
CA GLU A 100 7.10 21.14 -17.88
C GLU A 100 7.53 20.45 -19.17
N GLY A 101 7.23 21.03 -20.32
CA GLY A 101 7.63 20.48 -21.63
C GLY A 101 7.13 19.05 -21.90
N GLY A 102 5.98 18.67 -21.33
CA GLY A 102 5.41 17.33 -21.45
C GLY A 102 6.01 16.28 -20.51
N LYS A 103 6.89 16.67 -19.58
CA LYS A 103 7.49 15.78 -18.57
C LYS A 103 6.92 16.05 -17.19
N MET A 104 6.62 14.98 -16.48
CA MET A 104 6.15 15.03 -15.09
C MET A 104 7.34 15.04 -14.13
N THR A 105 7.42 16.06 -13.27
CA THR A 105 8.48 16.19 -12.26
C THR A 105 7.87 16.33 -10.86
N THR A 106 8.40 15.58 -9.89
CA THR A 106 8.00 15.73 -8.49
C THR A 106 8.79 16.86 -7.84
N VAL A 107 8.09 17.84 -7.30
CA VAL A 107 8.70 19.02 -6.68
C VAL A 107 8.89 18.83 -5.18
N LYS A 108 7.88 18.27 -4.49
CA LYS A 108 7.91 18.11 -3.03
C LYS A 108 6.85 17.12 -2.53
N TYR A 109 7.11 16.50 -1.37
CA TYR A 109 6.12 15.80 -0.54
C TYR A 109 5.80 16.66 0.71
N ARG A 110 4.53 16.71 1.13
CA ARG A 110 4.02 17.52 2.24
C ARG A 110 3.09 16.73 3.15
#